data_AF-A0A437APB8-F1
#
_entry.id   AF-A0A437APB8-F1
#
_cell.length_a   1.000
_cell.length_b   1.000
_cell.length_c   1.000
_cell.angle_alpha   90.00
_cell.angle_beta   90.00
_cell.angle_gamma   90.00
#
_symmetry.space_group_name_H-M   'P 1'
#
loop_
_entity.id
_entity.type
_entity.pdbx_description
1 polymer ?
#
loop_
_entity_poly.entity_id
_entity_poly.type
_entity_poly.pdbx_seq_one_letter_code
_entity_poly.pdbx_strand_id
1 'polypeptide(L)'
;MEKIEFPYLVFCILVFAENFIYVMYTRFIITDSFAMGKTMSTLTFYGAYSFLLQSLLSFISLSFGYLSYKFPFVIIYFMFKINLLINTVLVLPWATRVTLYFIPLVLQIFELFFVYYHFNLFFGRSIIHRNKKMGNSVVLKKAYNVSVKLIRLDYIRSP
;
A
#
# COMPACT_ATOMS: atom_id res chain seq x y z
N MET A 1 -11.64 9.13 -19.73
CA MET A 1 -11.35 8.89 -18.30
C MET A 1 -10.03 8.12 -18.19
N GLU A 2 -9.22 8.33 -17.14
CA GLU A 2 -8.56 7.22 -16.44
C GLU A 2 -7.15 6.64 -16.76
N LYS A 3 -6.22 7.24 -17.53
CA LYS A 3 -4.85 6.63 -17.55
C LYS A 3 -4.09 6.68 -16.21
N ILE A 4 -4.42 7.64 -15.34
CA ILE A 4 -3.79 7.80 -14.00
C ILE A 4 -4.73 7.30 -12.89
N GLU A 5 -6.04 7.36 -13.10
CA GLU A 5 -7.05 6.92 -12.12
C GLU A 5 -7.21 5.40 -12.10
N PHE A 6 -7.02 4.71 -13.23
CA PHE A 6 -7.06 3.25 -13.31
C PHE A 6 -6.08 2.57 -12.34
N PRO A 7 -4.78 2.90 -12.30
CA PRO A 7 -3.86 2.27 -11.34
C PRO A 7 -4.21 2.59 -9.88
N TYR A 8 -4.78 3.77 -9.60
CA TYR A 8 -5.26 4.10 -8.25
C TYR A 8 -6.48 3.26 -7.85
N LEU A 9 -7.44 3.04 -8.77
CA LEU A 9 -8.58 2.14 -8.54
C LEU A 9 -8.13 0.71 -8.29
N VAL A 10 -7.18 0.20 -9.08
CA VAL A 10 -6.61 -1.14 -8.89
C VAL A 10 -5.95 -1.24 -7.51
N PHE A 11 -5.21 -0.21 -7.09
CA PHE A 11 -4.64 -0.14 -5.73
C PHE A 11 -5.73 -0.22 -4.64
N CYS A 12 -6.80 0.56 -4.76
CA CYS A 12 -7.91 0.52 -3.80
C CYS A 12 -8.55 -0.87 -3.71
N ILE A 13 -8.75 -1.54 -4.85
CA ILE A 13 -9.31 -2.90 -4.91
C ILE A 13 -8.35 -3.89 -4.25
N LEU A 14 -7.04 -3.78 -4.48
CA LEU A 14 -6.03 -4.65 -3.87
C LEU A 14 -6.01 -4.51 -2.35
N VAL A 15 -5.99 -3.28 -1.82
CA VAL A 15 -6.02 -3.03 -0.38
C VAL A 15 -7.31 -3.52 0.25
N PHE A 16 -8.45 -3.35 -0.44
CA PHE A 16 -9.73 -3.86 0.03
C PHE A 16 -9.73 -5.40 0.08
N ALA A 17 -9.25 -6.06 -0.97
CA ALA A 17 -9.14 -7.52 -1.03
C ALA A 17 -8.21 -8.08 0.06
N GLU A 18 -7.05 -7.45 0.28
CA GLU A 18 -6.12 -7.82 1.35
C GLU A 18 -6.80 -7.79 2.73
N ASN A 19 -7.47 -6.68 3.06
CA ASN A 19 -8.16 -6.54 4.34
C ASN A 19 -9.33 -7.51 4.47
N PHE A 20 -10.11 -7.71 3.41
CA PHE A 20 -11.24 -8.65 3.42
C PHE A 20 -10.79 -10.08 3.70
N ILE A 21 -9.73 -10.53 3.02
CA ILE A 21 -9.15 -11.87 3.21
C ILE A 21 -8.58 -12.02 4.62
N TYR A 22 -7.91 -10.99 5.14
CA TYR A 22 -7.36 -11.02 6.50
C TYR A 22 -8.45 -11.06 7.58
N VAL A 23 -9.57 -10.34 7.39
CA VAL A 23 -10.74 -10.42 8.27
C VAL A 23 -11.34 -11.82 8.24
N MET A 24 -11.48 -12.42 7.06
CA MET A 24 -11.96 -13.80 6.94
C MET A 24 -11.03 -14.79 7.65
N TYR A 25 -9.72 -14.67 7.47
CA TYR A 25 -8.73 -15.48 8.20
C TYR A 25 -8.88 -15.36 9.71
N THR A 26 -8.99 -14.13 10.22
CA THR A 26 -9.17 -13.86 11.65
C THR A 26 -10.47 -14.48 12.15
N ARG A 27 -11.57 -14.37 11.39
CA ARG A 27 -12.86 -14.99 11.71
C ARG A 27 -12.75 -16.51 11.82
N PHE A 28 -12.03 -17.16 10.91
CA PHE A 28 -11.80 -18.61 10.96
C PHE A 28 -11.00 -19.02 12.21
N ILE A 29 -9.98 -18.26 12.60
CA ILE A 29 -9.22 -18.54 13.83
C ILE A 29 -10.11 -18.39 15.06
N ILE A 30 -10.94 -17.34 15.09
CA ILE A 30 -11.90 -17.10 16.18
C ILE A 30 -12.83 -18.31 16.30
N THR A 31 -13.48 -18.73 15.21
CA THR A 31 -14.41 -19.86 15.24
C THR A 31 -13.74 -21.18 15.61
N ASP A 32 -12.55 -21.44 15.09
CA ASP A 32 -11.77 -22.64 15.43
C ASP A 32 -11.40 -22.66 16.93
N SER A 33 -10.99 -21.52 17.48
CA SER A 33 -10.62 -21.40 18.89
C SER A 33 -11.81 -21.66 19.82
N PHE A 34 -12.98 -21.09 19.47
CA PHE A 34 -14.23 -21.35 20.19
C PHE A 34 -14.68 -22.81 20.07
N ALA A 35 -14.58 -23.42 18.88
CA ALA A 35 -14.93 -24.83 18.67
C ALA A 35 -14.03 -25.78 19.48
N MET A 36 -12.76 -25.41 19.68
CA MET A 36 -11.80 -26.16 20.51
C MET A 36 -11.94 -25.87 22.02
N GLY A 37 -12.88 -25.01 22.44
CA GLY A 37 -13.05 -24.61 23.85
C GLY A 37 -11.88 -23.82 24.42
N LYS A 38 -11.01 -23.25 23.56
CA LYS A 38 -9.85 -22.46 24.00
C LYS A 38 -10.27 -21.00 24.20
N THR A 39 -9.86 -20.42 25.32
CA THR A 39 -9.92 -18.97 25.49
C THR A 39 -9.02 -18.30 24.46
N MET A 40 -9.54 -17.31 23.74
CA MET A 40 -8.73 -16.60 22.77
C MET A 40 -7.58 -15.88 23.47
N SER A 41 -6.37 -16.04 22.93
CA SER A 41 -5.22 -15.27 23.38
C SER A 41 -5.39 -13.80 23.00
N THR A 42 -5.19 -12.90 23.96
CA THR A 42 -5.21 -11.44 23.77
C THR A 42 -4.27 -10.98 22.65
N LEU A 43 -3.17 -11.71 22.44
CA LEU A 43 -2.23 -11.46 21.34
C LEU A 43 -2.88 -11.59 19.96
N THR A 44 -3.81 -12.53 19.79
CA THR A 44 -4.52 -12.75 18.51
C THR A 44 -5.42 -11.57 18.17
N PHE A 45 -6.15 -11.07 19.17
CA PHE A 45 -7.03 -9.92 19.02
C PHE A 45 -6.24 -8.63 18.75
N TYR A 46 -5.17 -8.41 19.52
CA TYR A 46 -4.29 -7.27 19.33
C TYR A 46 -3.57 -7.32 17.96
N GLY A 47 -3.13 -8.51 17.53
CA GLY A 47 -2.53 -8.71 16.22
C GLY A 47 -3.49 -8.40 15.07
N ALA A 48 -4.74 -8.84 15.17
CA ALA A 48 -5.76 -8.52 14.18
C ALA A 48 -6.07 -7.02 14.10
N TYR A 49 -6.22 -6.37 15.26
CA TYR A 49 -6.45 -4.93 15.35
C TYR A 49 -5.25 -4.13 14.79
N SER A 50 -4.04 -4.48 15.21
CA SER A 50 -2.79 -3.82 14.76
C SER A 50 -2.62 -3.94 13.25
N PHE A 51 -2.89 -5.11 12.67
CA PHE A 51 -2.84 -5.30 11.22
C PHE A 51 -3.80 -4.37 10.49
N LEU A 52 -5.08 -4.36 10.87
CA LEU A 52 -6.10 -3.52 10.22
C LEU A 52 -5.77 -2.04 10.35
N LEU A 53 -5.29 -1.62 11.51
CA LEU A 53 -4.90 -0.24 11.78
C LEU A 53 -3.70 0.17 10.92
N GLN A 54 -2.64 -0.64 10.86
CA GLN A 54 -1.47 -0.37 10.02
C GLN A 54 -1.83 -0.36 8.52
N SER A 55 -2.70 -1.27 8.08
CA SER A 55 -3.22 -1.32 6.71
C SER A 55 -4.01 -0.05 6.35
N LEU A 56 -4.87 0.42 7.27
CA LEU A 56 -5.61 1.66 7.11
C LEU A 56 -4.69 2.89 7.07
N LEU A 57 -3.71 2.99 7.98
CA LEU A 57 -2.72 4.07 7.99
C LEU A 57 -1.89 4.11 6.70
N SER A 58 -1.48 2.94 6.22
CA SER A 58 -0.82 2.80 4.92
C SER A 58 -1.72 3.32 3.80
N PHE A 59 -2.97 2.87 3.71
CA PHE A 59 -3.92 3.32 2.70
C PHE A 59 -4.14 4.84 2.71
N ILE A 60 -4.36 5.42 3.89
CA ILE A 60 -4.56 6.87 4.07
C ILE A 60 -3.31 7.63 3.62
N SER A 61 -2.13 7.16 4.01
CA SER A 61 -0.87 7.82 3.66
C SER A 61 -0.61 7.81 2.14
N LEU A 62 -0.88 6.70 1.43
CA LEU A 62 -0.75 6.68 -0.03
C LEU A 62 -1.79 7.59 -0.68
N SER A 63 -3.05 7.50 -0.26
CA SER A 63 -4.15 8.30 -0.81
C SER A 63 -3.86 9.80 -0.65
N PHE A 64 -3.41 10.21 0.54
CA PHE A 64 -3.06 11.59 0.81
C PHE A 64 -1.80 12.04 0.06
N GLY A 65 -0.79 11.16 -0.05
CA GLY A 65 0.42 11.41 -0.83
C GLY A 65 0.14 11.60 -2.33
N TYR A 66 -0.78 10.81 -2.86
CA TYR A 66 -1.24 10.85 -4.25
C TYR A 66 -2.06 12.11 -4.54
N LEU A 67 -3.07 12.42 -3.71
CA LEU A 67 -3.95 13.59 -3.88
C LEU A 67 -3.25 14.92 -3.62
N SER A 68 -2.46 15.00 -2.54
CA SER A 68 -1.82 16.26 -2.11
C SER A 68 -0.43 16.48 -2.70
N TYR A 69 0.10 15.53 -3.47
CA TYR A 69 1.46 15.56 -4.01
C TYR A 69 2.56 15.79 -2.95
N LYS A 70 2.35 15.31 -1.73
CA LYS A 70 3.27 15.50 -0.60
C LYS A 70 4.15 14.28 -0.40
N PHE A 71 5.45 14.43 -0.65
CA PHE A 71 6.44 13.38 -0.51
C PHE A 71 6.54 12.73 0.89
N PRO A 72 6.38 13.44 2.03
CA PRO A 72 6.45 12.80 3.35
C PRO A 72 5.45 11.65 3.54
N PHE A 73 4.25 11.76 2.97
CA PHE A 73 3.20 10.73 3.09
C PHE A 73 3.53 9.47 2.29
N VAL A 74 4.31 9.62 1.21
CA VAL A 74 4.86 8.50 0.45
C VAL A 74 5.83 7.68 1.31
N ILE A 75 6.69 8.36 2.06
CA ILE A 75 7.63 7.69 2.98
C ILE A 75 6.84 6.95 4.07
N ILE A 76 5.84 7.61 4.66
CA ILE A 76 4.98 7.03 5.68
C ILE A 76 4.28 5.75 5.17
N TYR A 77 3.79 5.76 3.91
CA TYR A 77 3.23 4.57 3.27
C TYR A 77 4.20 3.39 3.27
N PHE A 78 5.42 3.61 2.78
CA PHE A 78 6.44 2.55 2.73
C PHE A 78 6.83 2.07 4.13
N MET A 79 6.94 2.97 5.12
CA MET A 79 7.23 2.58 6.50
C MET A 79 6.16 1.65 7.07
N PHE A 80 4.88 1.99 6.92
CA PHE A 80 3.80 1.13 7.41
C PHE A 80 3.71 -0.18 6.63
N LYS A 81 3.84 -0.17 5.30
CA LYS A 81 3.80 -1.42 4.53
C LYS A 81 4.96 -2.36 4.81
N ILE A 82 6.19 -1.85 4.94
CA ILE A 82 7.34 -2.69 5.27
C ILE A 82 7.19 -3.26 6.67
N ASN A 83 6.76 -2.46 7.65
CA ASN A 83 6.50 -2.95 9.00
C ASN A 83 5.43 -4.06 9.01
N LEU A 84 4.34 -3.85 8.27
CA LEU A 84 3.26 -4.83 8.15
C LEU A 84 3.76 -6.13 7.50
N LEU A 85 4.59 -6.04 6.46
CA LEU A 85 5.21 -7.19 5.78
C LEU A 85 6.19 -7.94 6.69
N ILE A 86 7.01 -7.23 7.46
CA ILE A 86 7.91 -7.85 8.45
C ILE A 86 7.09 -8.59 9.51
N ASN A 87 6.03 -7.97 10.04
CA ASN A 87 5.17 -8.61 11.03
C ASN A 87 4.50 -9.88 10.47
N THR A 88 4.01 -9.85 9.23
CA THR A 88 3.38 -11.03 8.61
C THR A 88 4.38 -12.15 8.35
N VAL A 89 5.58 -11.84 7.87
CA VAL A 89 6.65 -12.84 7.67
C VAL A 89 7.10 -13.43 9.00
N LEU A 90 7.22 -12.61 10.05
CA LEU A 90 7.58 -13.09 11.39
C LEU A 90 6.51 -14.01 11.96
N VAL A 91 5.22 -13.73 11.78
CA VAL A 91 4.14 -14.55 12.34
C VAL A 91 3.89 -15.85 11.55
N LEU A 92 4.37 -15.92 10.29
CA LEU A 92 4.19 -17.06 9.39
C LEU A 92 4.52 -18.44 10.01
N PRO A 93 5.64 -18.65 10.73
CA PRO A 93 6.00 -19.95 11.31
C PRO A 93 5.05 -20.42 12.40
N TRP A 94 4.32 -19.49 13.02
CA TRP A 94 3.38 -19.75 14.12
C TRP A 94 1.92 -19.79 13.66
N ALA A 95 1.65 -19.65 12.35
CA ALA A 95 0.31 -19.69 11.81
C ALA A 95 -0.24 -21.13 11.79
N THR A 96 -1.36 -21.36 12.49
CA THR A 96 -2.04 -22.67 12.55
C THR A 96 -2.61 -23.11 11.20
N ARG A 97 -3.01 -22.17 10.34
CA ARG A 97 -3.48 -22.44 8.97
C ARG A 97 -2.63 -21.65 7.96
N VAL A 98 -1.44 -22.18 7.66
CA VAL A 98 -0.43 -21.54 6.81
C VAL A 98 -0.99 -21.15 5.43
N THR A 99 -1.81 -22.01 4.81
CA THR A 99 -2.37 -21.75 3.47
C THR A 99 -3.28 -20.53 3.42
N LEU A 100 -4.14 -20.35 4.43
CA LEU A 100 -5.03 -19.18 4.54
C LEU A 100 -4.26 -17.91 4.91
N TYR A 101 -3.18 -18.05 5.68
CA TYR A 101 -2.32 -16.93 6.05
C TYR A 101 -1.36 -16.49 4.93
N PHE A 102 -1.05 -17.38 4.00
CA PHE A 102 -0.18 -17.08 2.86
C PHE A 102 -0.82 -16.14 1.84
N ILE A 103 -2.15 -16.23 1.66
CA ILE A 103 -2.89 -15.40 0.71
C ILE A 103 -2.73 -13.89 0.98
N PRO A 104 -2.97 -13.36 2.20
CA PRO A 104 -2.77 -11.94 2.46
C PRO A 104 -1.30 -11.51 2.31
N LEU A 105 -0.33 -12.40 2.58
CA LEU A 105 1.09 -12.11 2.38
C LEU A 105 1.45 -11.96 0.90
N VAL A 106 0.91 -12.81 0.03
CA VAL A 106 1.10 -12.68 -1.43
C VAL A 106 0.49 -11.38 -1.94
N LEU A 107 -0.70 -11.01 -1.46
CA LEU A 107 -1.35 -9.74 -1.79
C LEU A 107 -0.52 -8.53 -1.35
N GLN A 108 0.08 -8.56 -0.16
CA GLN A 108 0.97 -7.51 0.32
C GLN A 108 2.19 -7.32 -0.57
N ILE A 109 2.85 -8.42 -0.91
CA ILE A 109 4.02 -8.40 -1.79
C ILE A 109 3.61 -7.85 -3.15
N PHE A 110 2.49 -8.32 -3.71
CA PHE A 110 1.97 -7.87 -4.98
C PHE A 110 1.62 -6.38 -4.97
N GLU A 111 0.98 -5.87 -3.91
CA GLU A 111 0.67 -4.45 -3.76
C GLU A 111 1.94 -3.60 -3.77
N LEU A 112 2.97 -4.04 -3.03
CA LEU A 112 4.25 -3.33 -2.95
C LEU A 112 4.95 -3.29 -4.31
N PHE A 113 4.95 -4.41 -5.04
CA PHE A 113 5.44 -4.47 -6.42
C PHE A 113 4.62 -3.60 -7.37
N PHE A 114 3.29 -3.58 -7.23
CA PHE A 114 2.39 -2.79 -8.05
C PHE A 114 2.65 -1.29 -7.88
N VAL A 115 2.75 -0.82 -6.63
CA VAL A 115 3.07 0.58 -6.30
C VAL A 115 4.47 0.95 -6.77
N TYR A 116 5.43 0.02 -6.68
CA TYR A 116 6.78 0.23 -7.21
C TYR A 116 6.81 0.31 -8.76
N TYR A 117 6.08 -0.57 -9.45
CA TYR A 117 6.00 -0.55 -10.91
C TYR A 117 5.37 0.74 -11.44
N HIS A 118 4.37 1.27 -10.72
CA HIS A 118 3.71 2.54 -11.04
C HIS A 118 4.26 3.74 -10.26
N PHE A 119 5.48 3.63 -9.72
CA PHE A 119 6.10 4.66 -8.87
C PHE A 119 6.11 6.06 -9.52
N ASN A 120 6.39 6.14 -10.82
CA ASN A 120 6.38 7.41 -11.55
C ASN A 120 4.99 8.05 -11.64
N LEU A 121 3.92 7.25 -11.69
CA LEU A 121 2.54 7.74 -11.75
C LEU A 121 2.07 8.20 -10.36
N PHE A 122 2.37 7.41 -9.32
CA PHE A 122 1.98 7.73 -7.95
C PHE A 122 2.78 8.88 -7.34
N PHE A 123 4.09 8.94 -7.61
CA PHE A 123 5.02 9.81 -6.89
C PHE A 123 5.81 10.78 -7.76
N GLY A 124 5.72 10.69 -9.10
CA GLY A 124 6.43 11.60 -9.99
C GLY A 124 6.10 13.07 -9.71
N ARG A 125 4.82 13.39 -9.50
CA ARG A 125 4.37 14.76 -9.18
C ARG A 125 4.85 15.24 -7.81
N SER A 126 4.84 14.36 -6.80
CA SER A 126 5.28 14.72 -5.44
C SER A 126 6.79 14.93 -5.34
N ILE A 127 7.57 14.14 -6.08
CA ILE A 127 9.03 14.31 -6.19
C ILE A 127 9.37 15.60 -6.91
N ILE A 128 8.67 15.93 -8.01
CA ILE A 128 8.86 17.21 -8.72
C ILE A 128 8.54 18.39 -7.81
N HIS A 129 7.43 18.33 -7.07
CA HIS A 129 7.04 19.41 -6.15
C HIS A 129 8.08 19.61 -5.03
N ARG A 130 8.59 18.53 -4.44
CA ARG A 130 9.69 18.58 -3.45
C ARG A 130 10.97 19.14 -4.05
N ASN A 131 11.36 18.68 -5.24
CA ASN A 131 12.59 19.11 -5.90
C ASN A 131 12.53 20.59 -6.30
N LYS A 132 11.36 21.10 -6.73
CA LYS A 132 11.13 22.53 -6.97
C LYS A 132 11.34 23.36 -5.70
N LYS A 133 10.92 22.84 -4.53
CA LYS A 133 11.11 23.49 -3.22
C LYS A 133 12.56 23.45 -2.73
N MET A 134 13.34 22.42 -3.11
CA MET A 134 14.74 22.24 -2.68
C MET A 134 15.77 22.85 -3.64
N GLY A 135 15.38 23.35 -4.81
CA GLY A 135 16.29 24.04 -5.75
C GLY A 135 17.32 23.13 -6.44
N ASN A 136 17.18 21.80 -6.37
CA ASN A 136 18.21 20.87 -6.83
C ASN A 136 18.08 20.55 -8.33
N SER A 137 18.90 21.20 -9.18
CA SER A 137 18.73 21.30 -10.64
C SER A 137 19.09 20.05 -11.46
N VAL A 138 19.90 19.13 -10.93
CA VAL A 138 20.47 18.02 -11.72
C VAL A 138 19.47 16.88 -11.94
N VAL A 139 18.71 16.49 -10.90
CA VAL A 139 17.61 15.52 -11.01
C VAL A 139 16.36 16.18 -11.62
N LEU A 140 16.20 17.49 -11.40
CA LEU A 140 15.18 18.30 -12.04
C LEU A 140 15.29 18.20 -13.56
N LYS A 141 16.47 18.31 -14.19
CA LYS A 141 16.58 18.25 -15.66
C LYS A 141 16.09 16.93 -16.27
N LYS A 142 16.38 15.78 -15.63
CA LYS A 142 15.96 14.45 -16.08
C LYS A 142 14.46 14.20 -15.79
N ALA A 143 13.98 14.58 -14.61
CA ALA A 143 12.56 14.52 -14.25
C ALA A 143 11.71 15.53 -15.04
N TYR A 144 12.26 16.69 -15.39
CA TYR A 144 11.64 17.74 -16.22
C TYR A 144 11.49 17.27 -17.66
N ASN A 145 12.48 16.56 -18.22
CA ASN A 145 12.33 15.95 -19.54
C ASN A 145 11.24 14.86 -19.58
N VAL A 146 11.10 14.05 -18.52
CA VAL A 146 10.02 13.05 -18.43
C VAL A 146 8.65 13.72 -18.19
N SER A 147 8.61 14.80 -17.40
CA SER A 147 7.38 15.54 -17.15
C SER A 147 6.97 16.45 -18.31
N VAL A 148 7.88 17.03 -19.09
CA VAL A 148 7.56 17.71 -20.37
C VAL A 148 6.96 16.71 -21.36
N LYS A 149 7.42 15.45 -21.37
CA LYS A 149 6.83 14.39 -22.18
C LYS A 149 5.40 14.06 -21.73
N LEU A 150 5.15 14.00 -20.42
CA LEU A 150 3.80 13.80 -19.83
C LEU A 150 2.88 15.01 -20.06
N ILE A 151 3.37 16.23 -19.87
CA ILE A 151 2.62 17.47 -20.09
C ILE A 151 2.29 17.66 -21.58
N ARG A 152 3.20 17.33 -22.50
CA ARG A 152 2.91 17.32 -23.94
C ARG A 152 1.89 16.25 -24.32
N LEU A 153 1.93 15.07 -23.68
CA LEU A 153 0.92 14.03 -23.87
C LEU A 153 -0.46 14.46 -23.36
N ASP A 154 -0.52 15.26 -22.29
CA ASP A 154 -1.76 15.87 -21.81
C ASP A 154 -2.24 17.00 -22.74
N TYR A 155 -1.33 17.82 -23.29
CA TYR A 155 -1.65 18.92 -24.20
C TYR A 155 -2.12 18.47 -25.60
N ILE A 156 -1.62 17.33 -26.09
CA ILE A 156 -2.08 16.70 -27.35
C ILE A 156 -3.47 16.03 -27.16
N ARG A 157 -3.93 15.86 -25.92
CA ARG A 157 -5.19 15.19 -25.57
C ARG A 157 -6.30 16.11 -25.11
N SER A 158 -6.02 17.40 -24.90
CA SER A 158 -7.05 18.41 -24.80
C SER A 158 -7.57 18.73 -26.21
N PRO A 159 -8.89 18.58 -26.48
CA PRO A 159 -9.49 19.01 -27.74
C PRO A 159 -9.32 20.52 -27.98
#